data_AF-A0A8K0K142-F1
#
_entry.id   AF-A0A8K0K142-F1
#
_cell.length_a   1.000
_cell.length_b   1.000
_cell.length_c   1.000
_cell.angle_alpha   90.00
_cell.angle_beta   90.00
_cell.angle_gamma   90.00
#
_symmetry.space_group_name_H-M   'P 1'
#
loop_
_entity.id
_entity.type
_entity.pdbx_description
1 polymer ?
#
loop_
_entity_poly.entity_id
_entity_poly.type
_entity_poly.pdbx_seq_one_letter_code
_entity_poly.pdbx_strand_id
1 'polypeptide(L)'
;MLEADIVLGTLVSGSGDLFPIMGHPPANTSDISLAQFIAFVEEGIKGGGKRKGVKLDFKTTEVFKASLPMNFPVMLNADILQGPIESKRTPVDADAFLYACRTIFPDATLSVGWTSLYGSDEGAENPNDVPEDLTFYNSDNVMDMMDALRRNSVNQTLTFPVRAGIAARSLRDLPALLEQQGSSFTLWSAKDDPVDVEDLKKLIEIVGKRRVYIDVPDSLRKQLTSSGRPLLGSASMALLAVIASMVLLR
;
A
#
# COMPACT_ATOMS: atom_id res chain seq x y z
N MET A 1 -8.81 13.06 -2.59
CA MET A 1 -9.48 11.82 -2.99
C MET A 1 -10.59 11.58 -1.99
N LEU A 2 -11.70 10.98 -2.38
CA LEU A 2 -12.64 10.36 -1.44
C LEU A 2 -12.21 8.91 -1.31
N GLU A 3 -12.09 8.41 -0.09
CA GLU A 3 -11.67 7.04 0.19
C GLU A 3 -12.65 6.40 1.16
N ALA A 4 -12.97 5.13 0.93
CA ALA A 4 -13.94 4.40 1.72
C ALA A 4 -13.54 2.94 1.84
N ASP A 5 -13.38 2.45 3.07
CA ASP A 5 -13.41 1.03 3.36
C ASP A 5 -14.82 0.49 3.18
N ILE A 6 -14.95 -0.64 2.50
CA ILE A 6 -16.23 -1.27 2.19
C ILE A 6 -16.27 -2.65 2.85
N VAL A 7 -17.29 -2.85 3.69
CA VAL A 7 -17.57 -4.09 4.41
C VAL A 7 -19.01 -4.53 4.19
N LEU A 8 -19.29 -5.82 4.39
CA LEU A 8 -20.65 -6.32 4.43
C LEU A 8 -21.23 -6.06 5.83
N GLY A 9 -22.36 -5.38 5.91
CA GLY A 9 -22.94 -5.00 7.20
C GLY A 9 -24.34 -4.43 7.10
N THR A 10 -24.82 -3.84 8.18
CA THR A 10 -26.20 -3.33 8.30
C THR A 10 -26.24 -1.81 8.39
N LEU A 11 -27.30 -1.19 7.87
CA LEU A 11 -27.56 0.23 8.11
C LEU A 11 -28.09 0.49 9.51
N VAL A 12 -27.65 1.57 10.17
CA VAL A 12 -28.12 1.97 11.52
C VAL A 12 -29.65 2.13 11.57
N SER A 13 -30.26 2.61 10.49
CA SER A 13 -31.71 2.82 10.35
C SER A 13 -32.44 1.67 9.61
N GLY A 14 -31.74 0.58 9.31
CA GLY A 14 -32.21 -0.47 8.41
C GLY A 14 -33.01 -1.61 9.06
N SER A 15 -33.51 -2.51 8.20
CA SER A 15 -34.24 -3.75 8.52
C SER A 15 -33.39 -4.86 9.14
N GLY A 16 -32.06 -4.68 9.23
CA GLY A 16 -31.09 -5.72 9.59
C GLY A 16 -30.55 -6.53 8.41
N ASP A 17 -30.99 -6.22 7.18
CA ASP A 17 -30.45 -6.83 5.97
C ASP A 17 -28.97 -6.43 5.73
N LEU A 18 -28.20 -7.36 5.16
CA LEU A 18 -26.78 -7.17 4.87
C LEU A 18 -26.57 -6.55 3.49
N PHE A 19 -25.82 -5.45 3.45
CA PHE A 19 -25.43 -4.76 2.22
C PHE A 19 -23.97 -4.29 2.30
N PRO A 20 -23.33 -3.97 1.16
CA PRO A 20 -22.09 -3.21 1.15
C PRO A 20 -22.30 -1.83 1.77
N ILE A 21 -21.52 -1.54 2.82
CA ILE A 21 -21.58 -0.28 3.56
C ILE A 21 -20.19 0.34 3.67
N MET A 22 -20.14 1.65 3.91
CA MET A 22 -18.90 2.32 4.28
C MET A 22 -18.54 1.95 5.73
N GLY A 23 -17.44 1.25 5.94
CA GLY A 23 -17.01 0.83 7.27
C GLY A 23 -15.66 0.13 7.25
N HIS A 24 -14.92 0.23 8.36
CA HIS A 24 -13.63 -0.42 8.55
C HIS A 24 -13.76 -1.52 9.62
N PRO A 25 -13.30 -2.76 9.37
CA PRO A 25 -13.35 -3.82 10.37
C PRO A 25 -12.73 -3.41 11.72
N PRO A 26 -13.30 -3.82 12.86
CA PRO A 26 -14.41 -4.77 13.00
C PRO A 26 -15.81 -4.14 12.86
N ALA A 27 -15.91 -2.84 12.54
CA ALA A 27 -17.21 -2.20 12.38
C ALA A 27 -17.97 -2.78 11.19
N ASN A 28 -19.21 -3.21 11.43
CA ASN A 28 -20.12 -3.79 10.44
C ASN A 28 -21.48 -3.07 10.43
N THR A 29 -21.52 -1.85 10.96
CA THR A 29 -22.71 -0.98 10.95
C THR A 29 -22.32 0.40 10.45
N SER A 30 -23.14 0.99 9.59
CA SER A 30 -22.91 2.34 9.04
C SER A 30 -24.23 3.08 8.82
N ASP A 31 -24.20 4.39 8.79
CA ASP A 31 -25.30 5.22 8.32
C ASP A 31 -25.31 5.37 6.79
N ILE A 32 -24.24 4.94 6.09
CA ILE A 32 -24.07 5.09 4.65
C ILE A 32 -23.79 3.74 3.98
N SER A 33 -24.67 3.35 3.07
CA SER A 33 -24.43 2.23 2.15
C SER A 33 -23.50 2.64 1.01
N LEU A 34 -22.82 1.67 0.39
CA LEU A 34 -22.03 1.91 -0.83
C LEU A 34 -22.91 2.50 -1.96
N ALA A 35 -24.15 2.04 -2.09
CA ALA A 35 -25.08 2.54 -3.10
C ALA A 35 -25.40 4.04 -2.89
N GLN A 36 -25.65 4.45 -1.65
CA GLN A 36 -25.86 5.87 -1.31
C GLN A 36 -24.61 6.71 -1.57
N PHE A 37 -23.42 6.18 -1.20
CA PHE A 37 -22.16 6.85 -1.48
C PHE A 37 -21.94 7.07 -2.98
N ILE A 38 -22.14 6.03 -3.80
CA ILE A 38 -22.04 6.10 -5.26
C ILE A 38 -23.01 7.16 -5.81
N ALA A 39 -24.28 7.13 -5.38
CA ALA A 39 -25.28 8.10 -5.82
C ALA A 39 -24.88 9.55 -5.48
N PHE A 40 -24.37 9.79 -4.27
CA PHE A 40 -23.88 11.10 -3.83
C PHE A 40 -22.72 11.60 -4.69
N VAL A 41 -21.76 10.73 -5.00
CA VAL A 41 -20.64 11.07 -5.89
C VAL A 41 -21.13 11.41 -7.29
N GLU A 42 -22.01 10.60 -7.87
CA GLU A 42 -22.56 10.83 -9.20
C GLU A 42 -23.34 12.15 -9.28
N GLU A 43 -24.16 12.45 -8.28
CA GLU A 43 -24.91 13.69 -8.20
C GLU A 43 -23.96 14.90 -8.13
N GLY A 44 -22.93 14.84 -7.29
CA GLY A 44 -21.92 15.88 -7.19
C GLY A 44 -21.17 16.12 -8.51
N ILE A 45 -20.90 15.07 -9.29
CA ILE A 45 -20.28 15.17 -10.62
C ILE A 45 -21.26 15.80 -11.62
N LYS A 46 -22.52 15.33 -11.65
CA LYS A 46 -23.56 15.83 -12.58
C LYS A 46 -23.89 17.29 -12.30
N GLY A 47 -23.90 17.73 -11.05
CA GLY A 47 -24.16 19.10 -10.61
C GLY A 47 -23.04 20.11 -10.90
N GLY A 48 -21.99 19.72 -11.64
CA GLY A 48 -20.85 20.61 -11.94
C GLY A 48 -19.89 20.81 -10.77
N GLY A 49 -19.97 19.95 -9.74
CA GLY A 49 -19.05 19.96 -8.61
C GLY A 49 -17.62 19.65 -9.02
N LYS A 50 -16.66 19.99 -8.14
CA LYS A 50 -15.25 19.66 -8.35
C LYS A 50 -15.09 18.14 -8.37
N ARG A 51 -14.69 17.59 -9.53
CA ARG A 51 -14.36 16.16 -9.66
C ARG A 51 -13.31 15.77 -8.62
N LYS A 52 -13.61 14.72 -7.85
CA LYS A 52 -12.69 14.10 -6.88
C LYS A 52 -12.43 12.67 -7.36
N GLY A 53 -11.19 12.21 -7.30
CA GLY A 53 -10.92 10.77 -7.42
C GLY A 53 -11.57 10.03 -6.26
N VAL A 54 -12.08 8.82 -6.53
CA VAL A 54 -12.68 7.93 -5.55
C VAL A 54 -11.84 6.66 -5.45
N LYS A 55 -11.53 6.23 -4.23
CA LYS A 55 -10.90 4.93 -3.95
C LYS A 55 -11.82 4.12 -3.06
N LEU A 56 -12.18 2.91 -3.49
CA LEU A 56 -12.99 1.98 -2.73
C LEU A 56 -12.14 0.79 -2.31
N ASP A 57 -12.04 0.55 -1.01
CA ASP A 57 -11.22 -0.50 -0.42
C ASP A 57 -12.09 -1.66 0.07
N PHE A 58 -12.14 -2.73 -0.72
CA PHE A 58 -12.99 -3.90 -0.45
C PHE A 58 -12.28 -4.86 0.50
N LYS A 59 -12.89 -5.13 1.64
CA LYS A 59 -12.29 -5.98 2.68
C LYS A 59 -12.53 -7.48 2.50
N THR A 60 -13.54 -7.88 1.72
CA THR A 60 -13.84 -9.29 1.45
C THR A 60 -14.36 -9.52 0.03
N THR A 61 -14.32 -10.78 -0.41
CA THR A 61 -14.88 -11.21 -1.70
C THR A 61 -16.39 -11.00 -1.77
N GLU A 62 -17.10 -11.26 -0.68
CA GLU A 62 -18.56 -11.18 -0.60
C GLU A 62 -19.03 -9.74 -0.80
N VAL A 63 -18.38 -8.78 -0.13
CA VAL A 63 -18.75 -7.37 -0.26
C VAL A 63 -18.45 -6.83 -1.66
N PHE A 64 -17.36 -7.28 -2.28
CA PHE A 64 -17.04 -6.91 -3.66
C PHE A 64 -18.06 -7.49 -4.65
N LYS A 65 -18.47 -8.76 -4.50
CA LYS A 65 -19.50 -9.37 -5.36
C LYS A 65 -20.87 -8.69 -5.23
N ALA A 66 -21.17 -8.12 -4.08
CA ALA A 66 -22.39 -7.36 -3.84
C ALA A 66 -22.30 -5.90 -4.31
N SER A 67 -21.15 -5.46 -4.83
CA SER A 67 -20.95 -4.08 -5.31
C SER A 67 -21.69 -3.79 -6.63
N LEU A 68 -21.94 -2.51 -6.87
CA LEU A 68 -22.67 -2.01 -8.03
C LEU A 68 -21.71 -1.39 -9.06
N PRO A 69 -22.07 -1.42 -10.36
CA PRO A 69 -21.32 -0.68 -11.38
C PRO A 69 -21.33 0.83 -11.08
N MET A 70 -20.25 1.51 -11.46
CA MET A 70 -20.02 2.94 -11.22
C MET A 70 -19.66 3.63 -12.53
N ASN A 71 -20.24 4.81 -12.77
CA ASN A 71 -20.04 5.55 -14.02
C ASN A 71 -19.08 6.75 -13.87
N PHE A 72 -18.09 6.63 -13.01
CA PHE A 72 -17.07 7.66 -12.78
C PHE A 72 -15.69 7.04 -12.56
N PRO A 73 -14.59 7.80 -12.78
CA PRO A 73 -13.24 7.31 -12.51
C PRO A 73 -13.08 6.87 -11.05
N VAL A 74 -12.77 5.59 -10.87
CA VAL A 74 -12.64 4.95 -9.55
C VAL A 74 -11.35 4.16 -9.49
N MET A 75 -10.73 4.16 -8.31
CA MET A 75 -9.67 3.25 -7.93
C MET A 75 -10.28 2.12 -7.09
N LEU A 76 -10.09 0.88 -7.53
CA LEU A 76 -10.56 -0.31 -6.83
C LEU A 76 -9.40 -0.91 -6.05
N ASN A 77 -9.48 -0.90 -4.73
CA ASN A 77 -8.47 -1.39 -3.83
C ASN A 77 -8.90 -2.71 -3.18
N ALA A 78 -7.99 -3.67 -3.13
CA ALA A 78 -8.17 -4.91 -2.38
C ALA A 78 -6.81 -5.57 -2.10
N ASP A 79 -6.70 -6.18 -0.92
CA ASP A 79 -5.63 -7.13 -0.62
C ASP A 79 -6.03 -8.51 -1.16
N ILE A 80 -5.44 -8.91 -2.28
CA ILE A 80 -5.86 -10.10 -3.04
C ILE A 80 -4.95 -11.32 -2.85
N LEU A 81 -3.80 -11.12 -2.19
CA LEU A 81 -2.82 -12.16 -1.89
C LEU A 81 -2.37 -12.09 -0.44
N GLN A 82 -1.85 -13.20 0.06
CA GLN A 82 -1.23 -13.26 1.37
C GLN A 82 0.14 -12.60 1.33
N GLY A 83 0.39 -11.64 2.22
CA GLY A 83 1.68 -10.96 2.30
C GLY A 83 2.65 -11.59 3.28
N PRO A 84 3.86 -11.00 3.38
CA PRO A 84 4.83 -11.35 4.41
C PRO A 84 4.24 -11.16 5.82
N ILE A 85 4.76 -11.93 6.77
CA ILE A 85 4.31 -11.96 8.18
C ILE A 85 2.83 -12.36 8.24
N GLU A 86 2.58 -13.68 8.33
CA GLU A 86 1.26 -14.30 8.20
C GLU A 86 0.12 -13.53 8.88
N SER A 87 -0.65 -12.80 8.07
CA SER A 87 -1.91 -12.21 8.50
C SER A 87 -3.00 -13.27 8.60
N LYS A 88 -3.78 -13.23 9.68
CA LYS A 88 -4.99 -14.06 9.84
C LYS A 88 -6.16 -13.59 8.97
N ARG A 89 -6.01 -12.46 8.25
CA ARG A 89 -7.04 -11.94 7.34
C ARG A 89 -7.03 -12.75 6.05
N THR A 90 -8.19 -13.27 5.67
CA THR A 90 -8.40 -13.90 4.37
C THR A 90 -8.32 -12.83 3.27
N PRO A 91 -7.43 -12.98 2.27
CA PRO A 91 -7.42 -12.08 1.12
C PRO A 91 -8.74 -12.13 0.34
N VAL A 92 -9.03 -11.05 -0.37
CA VAL A 92 -10.08 -11.04 -1.40
C VAL A 92 -9.67 -12.03 -2.50
N ASP A 93 -10.62 -12.83 -3.00
CA ASP A 93 -10.37 -13.80 -4.06
C ASP A 93 -9.84 -13.09 -5.32
N ALA A 94 -8.58 -13.34 -5.65
CA ALA A 94 -7.88 -12.64 -6.71
C ALA A 94 -8.56 -12.80 -8.07
N ASP A 95 -9.07 -13.99 -8.40
CA ASP A 95 -9.71 -14.23 -9.70
C ASP A 95 -11.04 -13.54 -9.81
N ALA A 96 -11.90 -13.71 -8.80
CA ALA A 96 -13.19 -13.06 -8.77
C ALA A 96 -13.03 -11.54 -8.83
N PHE A 97 -12.07 -10.99 -8.09
CA PHE A 97 -11.79 -9.55 -8.08
C PHE A 97 -11.27 -9.05 -9.43
N LEU A 98 -10.18 -9.62 -9.92
CA LEU A 98 -9.52 -9.16 -11.15
C LEU A 98 -10.38 -9.40 -12.40
N TYR A 99 -11.08 -10.54 -12.48
CA TYR A 99 -12.01 -10.82 -13.57
C TYR A 99 -13.14 -9.79 -13.64
N ALA A 100 -13.77 -9.48 -12.49
CA ALA A 100 -14.83 -8.49 -12.42
C ALA A 100 -14.30 -7.07 -12.70
N CYS A 101 -13.12 -6.71 -12.17
CA CYS A 101 -12.47 -5.45 -12.48
C CYS A 101 -12.25 -5.28 -14.00
N ARG A 102 -11.77 -6.32 -14.68
CA ARG A 102 -11.55 -6.28 -16.14
C ARG A 102 -12.85 -6.19 -16.93
N THR A 103 -13.90 -6.87 -16.49
CA THR A 103 -15.15 -7.03 -17.27
C THR A 103 -16.20 -5.96 -16.98
N ILE A 104 -16.28 -5.48 -15.75
CA ILE A 104 -17.28 -4.52 -15.27
C ILE A 104 -16.68 -3.11 -15.16
N PHE A 105 -15.39 -3.00 -14.83
CA PHE A 105 -14.72 -1.73 -14.56
C PHE A 105 -13.44 -1.52 -15.39
N PRO A 106 -13.48 -1.65 -16.73
CA PRO A 106 -12.28 -1.68 -17.57
C PRO A 106 -11.43 -0.40 -17.50
N ASP A 107 -12.03 0.73 -17.11
CA ASP A 107 -11.34 2.02 -16.99
C ASP A 107 -10.88 2.35 -15.56
N ALA A 108 -11.12 1.45 -14.59
CA ALA A 108 -10.68 1.64 -13.21
C ALA A 108 -9.16 1.54 -13.07
N THR A 109 -8.59 2.29 -12.14
CA THR A 109 -7.23 2.03 -11.63
C THR A 109 -7.32 0.93 -10.58
N LEU A 110 -6.50 -0.11 -10.69
CA LEU A 110 -6.46 -1.17 -9.67
C LEU A 110 -5.35 -0.86 -8.66
N SER A 111 -5.70 -1.01 -7.39
CA SER A 111 -4.80 -0.87 -6.25
C SER A 111 -4.77 -2.21 -5.52
N VAL A 112 -3.92 -3.14 -5.99
CA VAL A 112 -3.95 -4.54 -5.55
C VAL A 112 -2.74 -4.87 -4.68
N GLY A 113 -3.03 -5.29 -3.45
CA GLY A 113 -2.04 -5.47 -2.41
C GLY A 113 -2.02 -6.87 -1.82
N TRP A 114 -1.39 -6.93 -0.66
CA TRP A 114 -1.28 -8.14 0.14
C TRP A 114 -1.83 -7.89 1.53
N THR A 115 -2.49 -8.89 2.11
CA THR A 115 -2.78 -8.87 3.54
C THR A 115 -1.46 -8.83 4.29
N SER A 116 -1.38 -8.02 5.35
CA SER A 116 -0.20 -7.97 6.20
C SER A 116 -0.60 -7.95 7.67
N LEU A 117 0.32 -8.36 8.52
CA LEU A 117 0.23 -8.24 9.97
C LEU A 117 1.57 -7.71 10.45
N TYR A 118 1.64 -6.41 10.77
CA TYR A 118 2.92 -5.76 11.07
C TYR A 118 2.75 -4.60 12.03
N GLY A 119 3.81 -4.30 12.78
CA GLY A 119 3.92 -3.09 13.58
C GLY A 119 2.76 -2.90 14.56
N SER A 120 1.91 -1.93 14.26
CA SER A 120 0.81 -1.50 15.14
C SER A 120 -0.47 -2.33 15.02
N ASP A 121 -0.50 -3.36 14.17
CA ASP A 121 -1.67 -4.21 14.03
C ASP A 121 -1.91 -5.07 15.29
N GLU A 122 -3.18 -5.29 15.61
CA GLU A 122 -3.56 -6.19 16.69
C GLU A 122 -3.10 -7.62 16.39
N GLY A 123 -2.30 -8.19 17.31
CA GLY A 123 -1.74 -9.53 17.17
C GLY A 123 -0.46 -9.60 16.32
N ALA A 124 0.09 -8.47 15.89
CA ALA A 124 1.40 -8.45 15.24
C ALA A 124 2.49 -8.90 16.21
N GLU A 125 3.33 -9.82 15.74
CA GLU A 125 4.54 -10.20 16.44
C GLU A 125 5.58 -9.08 16.34
N ASN A 126 6.48 -9.00 17.32
CA ASN A 126 7.63 -8.12 17.20
C ASN A 126 8.42 -8.53 15.96
N PRO A 127 8.75 -7.63 15.03
CA PRO A 127 9.48 -7.98 13.81
C PRO A 127 10.83 -8.69 14.06
N ASN A 128 11.42 -8.54 15.25
CA ASN A 128 12.65 -9.23 15.64
C ASN A 128 12.43 -10.71 16.03
N ASP A 129 11.19 -11.11 16.28
CA ASP A 129 10.80 -12.47 16.65
C ASP A 129 10.29 -13.28 15.44
N VAL A 130 10.11 -12.62 14.28
CA VAL A 130 9.70 -13.24 13.01
C VAL A 130 10.94 -13.67 12.21
N PRO A 131 10.97 -14.89 11.61
CA PRO A 131 12.04 -15.29 10.71
C PRO A 131 12.30 -14.25 9.61
N GLU A 132 13.57 -13.90 9.41
CA GLU A 132 13.97 -12.78 8.55
C GLU A 132 13.40 -12.88 7.13
N ASP A 133 13.35 -14.08 6.58
CA ASP A 133 12.82 -14.43 5.25
C ASP A 133 11.31 -14.17 5.09
N LEU A 134 10.58 -13.98 6.19
CA LEU A 134 9.16 -13.66 6.22
C LEU A 134 8.87 -12.18 6.46
N THR A 135 9.89 -11.33 6.58
CA THR A 135 9.73 -9.90 6.96
C THR A 135 9.76 -8.92 5.79
N PHE A 136 9.81 -9.42 4.55
CA PHE A 136 9.90 -8.61 3.34
C PHE A 136 9.13 -9.26 2.18
N TYR A 137 8.73 -8.46 1.19
CA TYR A 137 8.14 -8.96 -0.05
C TYR A 137 9.23 -9.64 -0.88
N ASN A 138 9.22 -10.97 -0.89
CA ASN A 138 10.23 -11.79 -1.55
C ASN A 138 9.84 -12.10 -3.01
N SER A 139 10.68 -12.86 -3.71
CA SER A 139 10.44 -13.25 -5.11
C SER A 139 9.11 -13.99 -5.29
N ASP A 140 8.71 -14.85 -4.34
CA ASP A 140 7.46 -15.61 -4.43
C ASP A 140 6.26 -14.66 -4.33
N ASN A 141 6.26 -13.71 -3.39
CA ASN A 141 5.17 -12.71 -3.28
C ASN A 141 4.99 -11.90 -4.57
N VAL A 142 6.12 -11.54 -5.21
CA VAL A 142 6.12 -10.79 -6.47
C VAL A 142 5.62 -11.67 -7.62
N MET A 143 6.10 -12.91 -7.73
CA MET A 143 5.68 -13.85 -8.78
C MET A 143 4.19 -14.17 -8.67
N ASP A 144 3.67 -14.43 -7.48
CA ASP A 144 2.25 -14.69 -7.25
C ASP A 144 1.36 -13.53 -7.72
N MET A 145 1.78 -12.29 -7.44
CA MET A 145 1.08 -11.09 -7.91
C MET A 145 1.13 -10.96 -9.43
N MET A 146 2.32 -11.13 -10.04
CA MET A 146 2.45 -11.07 -11.50
C MET A 146 1.62 -12.15 -12.20
N ASP A 147 1.59 -13.36 -11.64
CA ASP A 147 0.82 -14.47 -12.19
C ASP A 147 -0.69 -14.24 -12.03
N ALA A 148 -1.14 -13.69 -10.89
CA ALA A 148 -2.51 -13.24 -10.69
C ALA A 148 -2.98 -12.21 -11.73
N LEU A 149 -2.14 -11.23 -12.03
CA LEU A 149 -2.43 -10.22 -13.05
C LEU A 149 -2.46 -10.81 -14.46
N ARG A 150 -1.47 -11.65 -14.81
CA ARG A 150 -1.36 -12.28 -16.14
C ARG A 150 -2.51 -13.22 -16.42
N ARG A 151 -2.82 -14.14 -15.49
CA ARG A 151 -3.87 -15.14 -15.68
C ARG A 151 -5.26 -14.52 -15.80
N ASN A 152 -5.47 -13.33 -15.22
CA ASN A 152 -6.70 -12.55 -15.36
C ASN A 152 -6.68 -11.53 -16.50
N SER A 153 -5.61 -11.48 -17.31
CA SER A 153 -5.47 -10.57 -18.46
C SER A 153 -5.68 -9.10 -18.10
N VAL A 154 -5.09 -8.67 -16.97
CA VAL A 154 -5.22 -7.29 -16.48
C VAL A 154 -4.41 -6.34 -17.36
N ASN A 155 -5.07 -5.32 -17.92
CA ASN A 155 -4.47 -4.28 -18.75
C ASN A 155 -4.72 -2.86 -18.19
N GLN A 156 -5.40 -2.76 -17.04
CA GLN A 156 -5.71 -1.52 -16.36
C GLN A 156 -4.45 -0.85 -15.77
N THR A 157 -4.55 0.44 -15.46
CA THR A 157 -3.51 1.15 -14.69
C THR A 157 -3.39 0.51 -13.30
N LEU A 158 -2.15 0.28 -12.86
CA LEU A 158 -1.87 -0.41 -11.59
C LEU A 158 -1.17 0.51 -10.59
N THR A 159 -1.56 0.38 -9.34
CA THR A 159 -0.69 0.70 -8.21
C THR A 159 -0.66 -0.50 -7.27
N PHE A 160 0.50 -0.76 -6.67
CA PHE A 160 0.63 -1.76 -5.62
C PHE A 160 0.73 -1.04 -4.27
N PRO A 161 -0.30 -1.09 -3.42
CA PRO A 161 -0.20 -0.66 -2.04
C PRO A 161 0.74 -1.59 -1.29
N VAL A 162 1.92 -1.09 -0.94
CA VAL A 162 2.94 -1.84 -0.20
C VAL A 162 3.23 -1.14 1.12
N ARG A 163 3.28 -1.92 2.20
CA ARG A 163 3.46 -1.39 3.55
C ARG A 163 4.90 -0.92 3.72
N ALA A 164 5.09 0.33 4.10
CA ALA A 164 6.37 1.03 4.06
C ALA A 164 7.48 0.31 4.84
N GLY A 165 7.17 -0.25 6.01
CA GLY A 165 8.15 -0.99 6.82
C GLY A 165 8.65 -2.27 6.14
N ILE A 166 7.73 -3.01 5.51
CA ILE A 166 8.05 -4.24 4.76
C ILE A 166 8.75 -3.88 3.45
N ALA A 167 8.26 -2.86 2.75
CA ALA A 167 8.83 -2.37 1.49
C ALA A 167 10.30 -1.90 1.66
N ALA A 168 10.61 -1.23 2.78
CA ALA A 168 11.98 -0.84 3.12
C ALA A 168 12.95 -2.03 3.22
N ARG A 169 12.46 -3.25 3.42
CA ARG A 169 13.28 -4.47 3.46
C ARG A 169 13.30 -5.23 2.14
N SER A 170 12.58 -4.74 1.13
CA SER A 170 12.25 -5.48 -0.10
C SER A 170 12.94 -4.90 -1.35
N LEU A 171 14.15 -4.36 -1.21
CA LEU A 171 14.85 -3.62 -2.28
C LEU A 171 15.19 -4.49 -3.49
N ARG A 172 15.33 -5.80 -3.29
CA ARG A 172 15.76 -6.75 -4.31
C ARG A 172 14.63 -7.11 -5.28
N ASP A 173 13.51 -7.59 -4.74
CA ASP A 173 12.48 -8.26 -5.53
C ASP A 173 11.32 -7.33 -5.91
N LEU A 174 10.92 -6.46 -4.98
CA LEU A 174 9.76 -5.60 -5.15
C LEU A 174 9.82 -4.74 -6.42
N PRO A 175 10.97 -4.12 -6.82
CA PRO A 175 11.06 -3.32 -8.04
C PRO A 175 10.60 -4.03 -9.34
N ALA A 176 10.64 -5.36 -9.39
CA ALA A 176 10.21 -6.13 -10.57
C ALA A 176 8.72 -5.95 -10.90
N LEU A 177 7.88 -5.64 -9.91
CA LEU A 177 6.47 -5.29 -10.13
C LEU A 177 6.30 -4.06 -11.04
N LEU A 178 7.28 -3.14 -11.04
CA LEU A 178 7.21 -1.91 -11.83
C LEU A 178 7.78 -2.02 -13.24
N GLU A 179 8.16 -3.23 -13.67
CA GLU A 179 8.48 -3.50 -15.07
C GLU A 179 7.22 -3.49 -15.96
N GLN A 180 6.04 -3.75 -15.37
CA GLN A 180 4.77 -3.59 -16.06
C GLN A 180 4.51 -2.12 -16.37
N GLN A 181 4.25 -1.79 -17.64
CA GLN A 181 3.98 -0.39 -18.01
C GLN A 181 2.73 0.14 -17.31
N GLY A 182 2.78 1.41 -16.89
CA GLY A 182 1.66 2.06 -16.21
C GLY A 182 1.45 1.60 -14.76
N SER A 183 2.43 0.94 -14.15
CA SER A 183 2.41 0.56 -12.74
C SER A 183 3.14 1.56 -11.84
N SER A 184 2.75 1.58 -10.57
CA SER A 184 3.31 2.44 -9.53
C SER A 184 3.22 1.75 -8.16
N PHE A 185 3.87 2.32 -7.15
CA PHE A 185 3.66 1.95 -5.76
C PHE A 185 2.88 3.02 -5.02
N THR A 186 1.96 2.57 -4.15
CA THR A 186 1.41 3.37 -3.07
C THR A 186 2.09 2.91 -1.78
N LEU A 187 3.08 3.66 -1.30
CA LEU A 187 3.73 3.36 -0.03
C LEU A 187 2.81 3.82 1.10
N TRP A 188 2.32 2.88 1.90
CA TRP A 188 1.42 3.19 3.03
C TRP A 188 1.99 2.73 4.37
N SER A 189 1.61 3.37 5.46
CA SER A 189 2.08 3.03 6.81
C SER A 189 1.02 3.36 7.84
N ALA A 190 0.82 2.50 8.82
CA ALA A 190 0.11 2.91 10.04
C ALA A 190 1.00 3.85 10.87
N LYS A 191 0.40 4.53 11.86
CA LYS A 191 1.03 5.61 12.63
C LYS A 191 2.34 5.18 13.31
N ASP A 192 2.34 3.97 13.86
CA ASP A 192 3.40 3.46 14.73
C ASP A 192 4.10 2.23 14.11
N ASP A 193 3.96 2.03 12.80
CA ASP A 193 4.71 1.00 12.10
C ASP A 193 6.22 1.32 12.11
N PRO A 194 7.09 0.33 12.42
CA PRO A 194 8.52 0.52 12.29
C PRO A 194 8.90 0.62 10.81
N VAL A 195 9.68 1.64 10.44
CA VAL A 195 10.13 1.86 9.06
C VAL A 195 11.59 2.28 9.04
N ASP A 196 12.42 1.54 8.31
CA ASP A 196 13.76 2.02 7.96
C ASP A 196 13.64 3.09 6.87
N VAL A 197 13.84 4.35 7.27
CA VAL A 197 13.67 5.51 6.39
C VAL A 197 14.73 5.52 5.28
N GLU A 198 15.95 5.11 5.57
CA GLU A 198 17.04 5.20 4.61
C GLU A 198 16.89 4.13 3.53
N ASP A 199 16.52 2.91 3.91
CA ASP A 199 16.22 1.86 2.94
C ASP A 199 14.93 2.14 2.16
N LEU A 200 13.92 2.75 2.78
CA LEU A 200 12.73 3.20 2.05
C LEU A 200 13.07 4.28 1.02
N LYS A 201 13.97 5.23 1.33
CA LYS A 201 14.48 6.21 0.36
C LYS A 201 15.22 5.53 -0.79
N LYS A 202 16.09 4.55 -0.49
CA LYS A 202 16.77 3.76 -1.54
C LYS A 202 15.78 3.07 -2.46
N LEU A 203 14.73 2.45 -1.92
CA LEU A 203 13.67 1.85 -2.74
C LEU A 203 13.03 2.90 -3.66
N ILE A 204 12.62 4.06 -3.13
CA ILE A 204 12.02 5.16 -3.91
C ILE A 204 12.96 5.63 -5.03
N GLU A 205 14.27 5.64 -4.79
CA GLU A 205 15.27 5.98 -5.80
C GLU A 205 15.41 4.91 -6.88
N ILE A 206 15.49 3.62 -6.49
CA ILE A 206 15.55 2.48 -7.41
C ILE A 206 14.34 2.48 -8.36
N VAL A 207 13.14 2.67 -7.82
CA VAL A 207 11.91 2.61 -8.60
C VAL A 207 11.56 3.95 -9.25
N GLY A 208 12.19 5.04 -8.83
CA GLY A 208 11.98 6.38 -9.37
C GLY A 208 10.75 7.08 -8.79
N LYS A 209 10.98 8.30 -8.29
CA LYS A 209 10.00 9.14 -7.57
C LYS A 209 8.67 9.38 -8.28
N ARG A 210 8.63 9.33 -9.62
CA ARG A 210 7.40 9.54 -10.40
C ARG A 210 6.45 8.34 -10.39
N ARG A 211 6.94 7.16 -9.97
CA ARG A 211 6.16 5.92 -9.86
C ARG A 211 5.79 5.59 -8.42
N VAL A 212 5.87 6.57 -7.51
CA VAL A 212 5.60 6.38 -6.08
C VAL A 212 4.62 7.43 -5.58
N TYR A 213 3.55 6.95 -4.96
CA TYR A 213 2.61 7.72 -4.16
C TYR A 213 2.89 7.45 -2.67
N ILE A 214 2.87 8.51 -1.86
CA ILE A 214 3.22 8.46 -0.43
C ILE A 214 1.96 8.70 0.41
N ASP A 215 1.49 7.63 1.06
CA ASP A 215 0.34 7.60 1.96
C ASP A 215 0.75 7.17 3.38
N VAL A 216 1.62 7.97 3.98
CA VAL A 216 2.20 7.70 5.30
C VAL A 216 1.91 8.84 6.27
N PRO A 217 2.02 8.59 7.60
CA PRO A 217 1.89 9.62 8.62
C PRO A 217 2.84 10.79 8.39
N ASP A 218 2.45 11.98 8.82
CA ASP A 218 3.22 13.21 8.61
C ASP A 218 4.65 13.14 9.18
N SER A 219 4.85 12.40 10.28
CA SER A 219 6.17 12.16 10.88
C SER A 219 7.11 11.42 9.92
N LEU A 220 6.65 10.34 9.30
CA LEU A 220 7.41 9.58 8.31
C LEU A 220 7.57 10.38 7.01
N ARG A 221 6.50 11.04 6.55
CA ARG A 221 6.53 11.90 5.35
C ARG A 221 7.62 12.97 5.45
N LYS A 222 7.73 13.65 6.59
CA LYS A 222 8.77 14.66 6.84
C LYS A 222 10.18 14.07 6.74
N GLN A 223 10.41 12.88 7.29
CA GLN A 223 11.71 12.19 7.23
C GLN A 223 12.08 11.75 5.82
N LEU A 224 11.11 11.37 4.99
CA LEU A 224 11.32 11.04 3.58
C LEU A 224 11.66 12.27 2.73
N THR A 225 11.08 13.43 3.06
CA THR A 225 11.30 14.68 2.33
C THR A 225 12.48 15.50 2.82
N SER A 226 13.00 15.23 4.01
CA SER A 226 14.16 15.95 4.52
C SER A 226 15.41 15.53 3.76
N SER A 227 16.08 16.52 3.14
CA SER A 227 17.39 16.34 2.53
C SER A 227 18.39 16.03 3.64
N GLY A 228 18.69 14.75 3.87
CA GLY A 228 19.73 14.35 4.80
C GLY A 228 21.09 14.83 4.30
N ARG A 229 21.62 15.91 4.87
CA ARG A 229 23.09 16.02 4.96
C ARG A 229 23.53 14.93 5.94
N PRO A 230 24.53 14.10 5.61
CA PRO A 230 25.04 13.14 6.57
C PRO A 230 25.56 13.92 7.79
N LEU A 231 25.03 13.59 8.97
CA LEU A 231 25.63 13.98 10.24
C LEU A 231 26.99 13.27 10.31
N LEU A 232 28.05 13.97 9.91
CA LEU A 232 29.40 13.64 10.36
C LEU A 232 29.37 13.73 11.89
N GLY A 233 29.22 12.57 12.52
CA GLY A 233 29.32 12.42 13.95
C GLY A 233 30.63 13.03 14.43
N SER A 234 30.51 13.97 15.35
CA SER A 234 31.59 14.49 16.16
C SER A 234 32.29 13.33 16.90
N ALA A 235 33.38 12.83 16.32
CA ALA A 235 34.35 12.02 17.02
C ALA A 235 35.66 12.82 17.13
N SER A 236 35.77 13.57 18.22
CA SER A 236 37.10 13.90 18.75
C SER A 236 37.75 12.60 19.21
N MET A 237 38.88 12.23 18.60
CA MET A 237 39.93 11.45 19.24
C MET A 237 41.28 11.97 18.75
N ALA A 238 42.02 12.52 19.71
CA ALA A 238 43.38 12.99 19.53
C ALA A 238 44.38 11.83 19.47
N LEU A 239 45.55 12.17 18.94
CA LEU A 239 46.89 11.62 19.19
C LEU A 239 47.37 10.44 18.31
N LEU A 240 48.35 10.73 17.44
CA LEU A 240 49.76 10.37 17.68
C LEU A 240 50.71 11.02 16.67
N ALA A 241 51.76 11.64 17.21
CA ALA A 241 52.87 12.26 16.51
C ALA A 241 53.98 11.24 16.20
N VAL A 242 55.06 11.76 15.60
CA VAL A 242 56.41 11.18 15.32
C VAL A 242 56.44 10.30 14.04
N ILE A 243 57.34 10.41 13.06
CA ILE A 243 58.74 10.85 12.97
C ILE A 243 59.03 11.37 11.55
N ALA A 244 59.70 12.51 11.41
CA ALA A 244 60.64 12.73 10.30
C ALA A 244 61.70 13.76 10.73
N SER A 245 62.89 13.29 11.06
CA SER A 245 64.08 14.12 11.16
C SER A 245 65.28 13.37 10.60
N MET A 246 65.87 14.02 9.57
CA MET A 246 67.22 13.86 9.03
C MET A 246 67.46 12.53 8.28
N VAL A 247 68.06 12.52 7.09
CA VAL A 247 69.46 12.89 6.75
C VAL A 247 69.47 13.24 5.24
N LEU A 248 70.14 14.26 4.69
CA LEU A 248 71.58 14.44 4.41
C LEU A 248 71.76 15.84 3.80
N LEU A 249 72.60 16.74 4.31
CA LEU A 249 74.03 16.88 3.97
C LEU A 249 74.33 16.80 2.46
N ARG A 250 74.24 17.94 1.78
CA ARG A 250 75.35 18.62 1.08
C ARG A 250 74.96 20.03 0.68
#